data_AF-A0A2U3XXL4-F1
#
_entry.id   AF-A0A2U3XXL4-F1
#
_cell.length_a   1.000
_cell.length_b   1.000
_cell.length_c   1.000
_cell.angle_alpha   90.00
_cell.angle_beta   90.00
_cell.angle_gamma   90.00
#
_symmetry.space_group_name_H-M   'P 1'
#
loop_
_entity.id
_entity.type
_entity.pdbx_description
1 polymer ?
#
loop_
_entity_poly.entity_id
_entity_poly.type
_entity_poly.pdbx_seq_one_letter_code
_entity_poly.pdbx_strand_id
1 'polypeptide(L)'
;MAWDLNRPPHISLHPTSLVRAPEVALEISRRAVEDQLKICGFKRDADVFELFLSQKDLTEVIDLSRFKKLKYLWLQHNKLQGITFLTRNYCLVELYLNNNAIFDIGGLHSLPSLYLLLLHHNELTNIDATVRELKGMPNLKILTLHQNPLCQYNLYRLYIICHLPEVEFLDRKQVTEDERRAMITIFHHERTHIIQSIAFRGRVDASWNPRAPFQQKPARRVPPDFAFANNVDKTVFDDPEDAVLVRSMKRSAMAITSLNWDTVPTREEKYLDEKGREPAQMLTVTLR
;
A
#
# COMPACT_ATOMS: atom_id res chain seq x y z
N MET A 1 72.49 27.47 33.75
CA MET A 1 71.69 27.98 32.62
C MET A 1 72.02 27.06 31.44
N ALA A 2 71.17 26.20 30.90
CA ALA A 2 69.77 26.36 30.58
C ALA A 2 69.04 24.99 30.52
N TRP A 3 67.98 24.87 31.32
CA TRP A 3 66.67 24.25 31.08
C TRP A 3 66.47 23.31 29.87
N ASP A 4 66.39 22.02 30.16
CA ASP A 4 65.74 21.00 29.33
C ASP A 4 64.25 20.96 29.70
N LEU A 5 63.42 21.69 28.95
CA LEU A 5 61.96 21.76 29.11
C LEU A 5 61.32 21.23 27.83
N ASN A 6 61.03 19.92 27.78
CA ASN A 6 59.89 19.35 27.04
C ASN A 6 59.79 17.83 27.25
N ARG A 7 59.16 17.41 28.35
CA ARG A 7 58.36 16.18 28.38
C ARG A 7 56.98 16.54 28.92
N PRO A 8 55.89 16.35 28.17
CA PRO A 8 54.56 16.50 28.74
C PRO A 8 54.31 15.34 29.72
N PRO A 9 53.53 15.57 30.79
CA PRO A 9 53.23 14.52 31.76
C PRO A 9 52.40 13.42 31.10
N HIS A 10 52.72 12.16 31.42
CA HIS A 10 51.86 11.02 31.15
C HIS A 10 50.52 11.24 31.88
N ILE A 11 49.53 11.75 31.17
CA ILE A 11 48.13 11.69 31.59
C ILE A 11 47.71 10.23 31.37
N SER A 12 47.75 9.45 32.43
CA SER A 12 47.03 8.19 32.51
C SER A 12 45.53 8.50 32.41
N LEU A 13 45.01 8.48 31.18
CA LEU A 13 43.57 8.45 30.93
C LEU A 13 43.04 7.11 31.44
N HIS A 14 42.54 7.09 32.67
CA HIS A 14 41.58 6.07 33.08
C HIS A 14 40.32 6.22 32.21
N PRO A 15 39.87 5.19 31.47
CA PRO A 15 38.59 5.24 30.79
C PRO A 15 37.51 4.78 31.78
N THR A 16 37.12 5.64 32.71
CA THR A 16 35.97 5.38 33.59
C THR A 16 35.08 6.60 33.62
N SER A 17 34.13 6.68 32.67
CA SER A 17 32.81 7.34 32.85
C SER A 17 32.03 7.62 31.55
N LEU A 18 32.07 6.78 30.51
CA LEU A 18 31.17 6.97 29.35
C LEU A 18 30.51 5.70 28.75
N VAL A 19 30.77 4.50 29.29
CA VAL A 19 30.24 3.23 28.73
C VAL A 19 28.94 2.75 29.41
N ARG A 20 28.43 3.46 30.43
CA ARG A 20 27.52 2.85 31.42
C ARG A 20 26.02 2.77 31.05
N ALA A 21 25.52 3.60 30.15
CA ALA A 21 24.06 3.68 29.92
C ALA A 21 23.47 2.49 29.12
N PRO A 22 24.08 2.06 27.99
CA PRO A 22 23.56 0.94 27.20
C PRO A 22 23.67 -0.41 27.93
N GLU A 23 24.79 -0.64 28.64
CA GLU A 23 25.01 -1.88 29.38
C GLU A 23 23.97 -2.08 30.50
N VAL A 24 23.58 -1.00 31.18
CA VAL A 24 22.55 -1.07 32.23
C VAL A 24 21.17 -1.37 31.63
N ALA A 25 20.83 -0.77 30.49
CA ALA A 25 19.55 -1.04 29.81
C ALA A 25 19.44 -2.51 29.37
N LEU A 26 20.51 -3.06 28.78
CA LEU A 26 20.56 -4.46 28.38
C LEU A 26 20.51 -5.42 29.58
N GLU A 27 21.12 -5.04 30.70
CA GLU A 27 21.04 -5.83 31.94
C GLU A 27 19.63 -5.84 32.53
N ILE A 28 18.92 -4.70 32.51
CA ILE A 28 17.50 -4.63 32.92
C ILE A 28 16.65 -5.53 32.02
N SER A 29 16.86 -5.48 30.70
CA SER A 29 16.17 -6.35 29.76
C SER A 29 16.48 -7.83 30.01
N ARG A 30 17.75 -8.18 30.23
CA ARG A 30 18.17 -9.56 30.55
C ARG A 30 17.44 -10.08 31.78
N ARG A 31 17.41 -9.30 32.86
CA ARG A 31 16.70 -9.66 34.10
C ARG A 31 15.21 -9.81 33.85
N ALA A 32 14.58 -8.90 33.11
CA ALA A 32 13.17 -8.98 32.78
C ALA A 32 12.83 -10.28 32.01
N VAL A 33 13.68 -10.67 31.05
CA VAL A 33 13.53 -11.94 30.33
C VAL A 33 13.71 -13.13 31.28
N GLU A 34 14.77 -13.16 32.09
CA GLU A 34 15.02 -14.26 33.02
C GLU A 34 13.91 -14.42 34.07
N ASP A 35 13.39 -13.32 34.59
CA ASP A 35 12.28 -13.33 35.54
C ASP A 35 11.00 -13.86 34.88
N GLN A 36 10.73 -13.48 33.63
CA GLN A 36 9.62 -14.02 32.89
C GLN A 36 9.77 -15.53 32.61
N LEU A 37 10.96 -15.99 32.28
CA LEU A 37 11.23 -17.42 32.10
C LEU A 37 11.00 -18.22 33.40
N LYS A 38 11.39 -17.66 34.55
CA LYS A 38 11.14 -18.26 35.87
C LYS A 38 9.64 -18.31 36.18
N ILE A 39 8.90 -17.24 35.92
CA ILE A 39 7.44 -17.16 36.14
C ILE A 39 6.71 -18.20 35.28
N CYS A 40 7.07 -18.32 34.00
CA CYS A 40 6.48 -19.30 33.09
C CYS A 40 7.01 -20.73 33.29
N GLY A 41 8.02 -20.94 34.13
CA GLY A 41 8.59 -22.26 34.40
C GLY A 41 9.35 -22.88 33.22
N PHE A 42 9.80 -22.08 32.24
CA PHE A 42 10.55 -22.58 31.10
C PHE A 42 11.94 -23.04 31.52
N LYS A 43 12.26 -24.33 31.27
CA LYS A 43 13.57 -24.92 31.57
C LYS A 43 14.56 -24.86 30.41
N ARG A 44 14.06 -24.73 29.18
CA ARG A 44 14.86 -24.71 27.95
C ARG A 44 14.38 -23.59 27.05
N ASP A 45 15.32 -22.86 26.44
CA ASP A 45 15.02 -21.78 25.49
C ASP A 45 14.21 -22.29 24.27
N ALA A 46 14.36 -23.57 23.91
CA ALA A 46 13.66 -24.21 22.80
C ALA A 46 12.15 -24.43 23.05
N ASP A 47 11.70 -24.31 24.30
CA ASP A 47 10.29 -24.48 24.69
C ASP A 47 9.58 -23.14 24.90
N VAL A 48 10.28 -22.02 24.73
CA VAL A 48 9.71 -20.69 24.89
C VAL A 48 8.92 -20.31 23.63
N PHE A 49 7.60 -20.32 23.75
CA PHE A 49 6.66 -19.93 22.68
C PHE A 49 6.11 -18.53 22.88
N GLU A 50 6.16 -18.02 24.10
CA GLU A 50 5.52 -16.78 24.51
C GLU A 50 6.39 -16.02 25.50
N LEU A 51 6.48 -14.69 25.36
CA LEU A 51 7.30 -13.86 26.23
C LEU A 51 6.58 -12.54 26.53
N PHE A 52 6.28 -12.32 27.81
CA PHE A 52 5.62 -11.13 28.31
C PHE A 52 6.62 -10.16 28.94
N LEU A 53 6.86 -9.03 28.28
CA LEU A 53 7.82 -7.99 28.69
C LEU A 53 7.17 -6.60 28.71
N SER A 54 5.85 -6.52 28.86
CA SER A 54 5.11 -5.27 28.90
C SER A 54 5.35 -4.50 30.20
N GLN A 55 5.31 -3.15 30.14
CA GLN A 55 5.38 -2.28 31.32
C GLN A 55 6.65 -2.50 32.17
N LYS A 56 7.81 -2.59 31.51
CA LYS A 56 9.12 -2.82 32.15
C LYS A 56 10.09 -1.65 31.97
N ASP A 57 9.61 -0.53 31.44
CA ASP A 57 10.42 0.67 31.13
C ASP A 57 11.65 0.37 30.25
N LEU A 58 11.56 -0.66 29.40
CA LEU A 58 12.69 -1.10 28.58
C LEU A 58 13.00 -0.07 27.51
N THR A 59 14.25 0.38 27.44
CA THR A 59 14.76 1.21 26.34
C THR A 59 15.41 0.37 25.25
N GLU A 60 15.98 -0.78 25.63
CA GLU A 60 16.58 -1.78 24.74
C GLU A 60 16.13 -3.17 25.15
N VAL A 61 16.17 -4.11 24.20
CA VAL A 61 15.90 -5.53 24.46
C VAL A 61 17.11 -6.35 24.07
N ILE A 62 17.48 -7.33 24.90
CA ILE A 62 18.52 -8.29 24.53
C ILE A 62 18.14 -9.08 23.28
N ASP A 63 19.13 -9.52 22.50
CA ASP A 63 18.85 -10.36 21.34
C ASP A 63 18.08 -11.63 21.72
N LEU A 64 16.89 -11.81 21.12
CA LEU A 64 15.97 -12.91 21.39
C LEU A 64 16.19 -14.10 20.44
N SER A 65 17.28 -14.09 19.66
CA SER A 65 17.64 -15.14 18.69
C SER A 65 17.75 -16.56 19.26
N ARG A 66 17.96 -16.69 20.58
CA ARG A 66 17.95 -17.98 21.29
C ARG A 66 16.57 -18.65 21.30
N PHE A 67 15.48 -17.89 21.25
CA PHE A 67 14.10 -18.39 21.33
C PHE A 67 13.54 -18.68 19.94
N LYS A 68 14.03 -19.76 19.31
CA LYS A 68 13.70 -20.11 17.92
C LYS A 68 12.22 -20.44 17.66
N LYS A 69 11.48 -20.86 18.71
CA LYS A 69 10.06 -21.21 18.64
C LYS A 69 9.13 -20.11 19.17
N LEU A 70 9.66 -18.92 19.47
CA LEU A 70 8.87 -17.79 19.95
C LEU A 70 7.80 -17.43 18.90
N LYS A 71 6.53 -17.40 19.34
CA LYS A 71 5.35 -17.07 18.52
C LYS A 71 4.71 -15.76 18.95
N TYR A 72 4.67 -15.49 20.25
CA TYR A 72 3.99 -14.33 20.82
C TYR A 72 4.95 -13.49 21.65
N LEU A 73 5.05 -12.19 21.33
CA LEU A 73 5.92 -11.27 22.06
C LEU A 73 5.18 -10.00 22.43
N TRP A 74 5.06 -9.76 23.74
CA TRP A 74 4.44 -8.56 24.30
C TRP A 74 5.49 -7.59 24.82
N LEU A 75 5.62 -6.45 24.16
CA LEU A 75 6.55 -5.38 24.49
C LEU A 75 5.86 -4.01 24.60
N GLN A 76 4.53 -4.00 24.74
CA GLN A 76 3.75 -2.77 24.87
C GLN A 76 4.06 -2.02 26.17
N HIS A 77 3.90 -0.69 26.13
CA HIS A 77 4.17 0.20 27.27
C HIS A 77 5.62 0.11 27.76
N ASN A 78 6.58 0.22 26.83
CA ASN A 78 8.00 0.38 27.13
C ASN A 78 8.50 1.69 26.50
N LYS A 79 9.82 1.88 26.41
CA LYS A 79 10.48 3.07 25.86
C LYS A 79 11.41 2.70 24.71
N LEU A 80 11.04 1.67 23.95
CA LEU A 80 11.85 1.16 22.84
C LEU A 80 11.88 2.17 21.71
N GLN A 81 13.05 2.32 21.10
CA GLN A 81 13.28 3.24 19.98
C GLN A 81 13.42 2.53 18.63
N GLY A 82 13.77 1.25 18.64
CA GLY A 82 13.96 0.45 17.44
C GLY A 82 13.82 -1.05 17.72
N ILE A 83 13.88 -1.86 16.65
CA ILE A 83 13.61 -3.30 16.68
C ILE A 83 14.85 -4.08 16.21
N THR A 84 15.90 -4.11 17.02
CA THR A 84 17.17 -4.79 16.68
C THR A 84 17.33 -6.19 17.29
N PHE A 85 16.34 -6.64 18.07
CA PHE A 85 16.43 -7.82 18.94
C PHE A 85 15.72 -9.08 18.41
N LEU A 86 15.11 -9.01 17.22
CA LEU A 86 14.31 -10.10 16.62
C LEU A 86 15.06 -10.92 15.57
N THR A 87 16.38 -11.06 15.74
CA THR A 87 17.20 -11.77 14.76
C THR A 87 16.87 -13.27 14.80
N ARG A 88 16.47 -13.85 13.66
CA ARG A 88 16.18 -15.31 13.51
C ARG A 88 14.93 -15.82 14.25
N ASN A 89 14.01 -14.96 14.68
CA ASN A 89 12.73 -15.36 15.25
C ASN A 89 11.67 -15.66 14.17
N TYR A 90 11.98 -16.56 13.24
CA TYR A 90 11.16 -16.82 12.04
C TYR A 90 9.74 -17.34 12.34
N CYS A 91 9.52 -17.89 13.53
CA CYS A 91 8.22 -18.42 13.98
C CYS A 91 7.32 -17.37 14.63
N LEU A 92 7.76 -16.10 14.75
CA LEU A 92 6.99 -15.06 15.42
C LEU A 92 5.71 -14.78 14.62
N VAL A 93 4.56 -14.86 15.30
CA VAL A 93 3.22 -14.70 14.71
C VAL A 93 2.61 -13.37 15.16
N GLU A 94 2.75 -13.01 16.43
CA GLU A 94 2.17 -11.79 16.98
C GLU A 94 3.23 -10.96 17.71
N LEU A 95 3.28 -9.68 17.37
CA LEU A 95 4.21 -8.71 17.93
C LEU A 95 3.47 -7.46 18.40
N TYR A 96 3.49 -7.25 19.72
CA TYR A 96 2.85 -6.12 20.37
C TYR A 96 3.90 -5.08 20.77
N LEU A 97 3.98 -3.99 20.02
CA LEU A 97 4.95 -2.91 20.22
C LEU A 97 4.27 -1.54 20.44
N ASN A 98 2.98 -1.53 20.73
CA ASN A 98 2.23 -0.30 20.95
C ASN A 98 2.65 0.43 22.24
N ASN A 99 2.47 1.75 22.28
CA ASN A 99 2.89 2.60 23.39
C ASN A 99 4.40 2.46 23.67
N ASN A 100 5.22 2.72 22.66
CA ASN A 100 6.67 2.81 22.74
C ASN A 100 7.12 4.14 22.10
N ALA A 101 8.42 4.32 21.87
CA ALA A 101 9.01 5.48 21.21
C ALA A 101 9.69 5.09 19.89
N ILE A 102 9.14 4.09 19.18
CA ILE A 102 9.80 3.48 18.02
C ILE A 102 9.72 4.45 16.84
N PHE A 103 10.88 4.85 16.32
CA PHE A 103 10.97 5.69 15.13
C PHE A 103 11.46 4.92 13.89
N ASP A 104 12.06 3.73 14.10
CA ASP A 104 12.55 2.86 13.04
C ASP A 104 12.12 1.40 13.30
N ILE A 105 11.60 0.75 12.26
CA ILE A 105 11.16 -0.65 12.26
C ILE A 105 12.07 -1.56 11.41
N GLY A 106 13.29 -1.09 11.13
CA GLY A 106 14.31 -1.88 10.45
C GLY A 106 14.47 -3.29 11.04
N GLY A 107 14.54 -4.29 10.18
CA GLY A 107 14.76 -5.69 10.57
C GLY A 107 13.49 -6.55 10.66
N LEU A 108 12.29 -5.95 10.63
CA LEU A 108 11.02 -6.72 10.61
C LEU A 108 10.83 -7.56 9.35
N HIS A 109 11.45 -7.17 8.23
CA HIS A 109 11.44 -7.93 6.97
C HIS A 109 11.94 -9.39 7.13
N SER A 110 12.66 -9.69 8.20
CA SER A 110 13.18 -11.03 8.51
C SER A 110 12.18 -11.98 9.17
N LEU A 111 10.93 -11.55 9.39
CA LEU A 111 9.88 -12.29 10.11
C LEU A 111 8.77 -12.78 9.15
N PRO A 112 8.97 -13.91 8.44
CA PRO A 112 8.05 -14.35 7.40
C PRO A 112 6.68 -14.81 7.94
N SER A 113 6.61 -15.25 9.20
CA SER A 113 5.38 -15.79 9.81
C SER A 113 4.53 -14.74 10.53
N LEU A 114 4.96 -13.48 10.54
CA LEU A 114 4.30 -12.45 11.33
C LEU A 114 2.91 -12.16 10.73
N TYR A 115 1.88 -12.35 11.55
CA TYR A 115 0.48 -12.19 11.20
C TYR A 115 -0.10 -10.87 11.74
N LEU A 116 0.26 -10.53 12.98
CA LEU A 116 -0.25 -9.38 13.71
C LEU A 116 0.90 -8.50 14.20
N LEU A 117 0.84 -7.22 13.86
CA LEU A 117 1.81 -6.21 14.28
C LEU A 117 1.09 -4.96 14.81
N LEU A 118 1.23 -4.70 16.11
CA LEU A 118 0.70 -3.48 16.72
C LEU A 118 1.81 -2.46 16.96
N LEU A 119 1.76 -1.35 16.22
CA LEU A 119 2.70 -0.24 16.31
C LEU A 119 2.01 1.10 16.63
N HIS A 120 0.76 1.10 17.06
CA HIS A 120 0.07 2.34 17.42
C HIS A 120 0.70 3.02 18.64
N HIS A 121 0.59 4.35 18.75
CA HIS A 121 1.30 5.14 19.76
C HIS A 121 2.81 4.88 19.74
N ASN A 122 3.45 5.28 18.64
CA ASN A 122 4.91 5.27 18.44
C ASN A 122 5.32 6.56 17.69
N GLU A 123 6.60 6.68 17.35
CA GLU A 123 7.20 7.89 16.77
C GLU A 123 7.59 7.68 15.29
N LEU A 124 6.86 6.84 14.56
CA LEU A 124 7.14 6.58 13.14
C LEU A 124 6.75 7.79 12.30
N THR A 125 7.75 8.39 11.65
CA THR A 125 7.59 9.60 10.84
C THR A 125 7.58 9.31 9.34
N ASN A 126 8.42 8.40 8.86
CA ASN A 126 8.59 8.17 7.43
C ASN A 126 7.74 7.00 6.93
N ILE A 127 6.70 7.32 6.13
CA ILE A 127 5.79 6.33 5.57
C ILE A 127 6.47 5.41 4.55
N ASP A 128 7.38 5.93 3.72
CA ASP A 128 8.08 5.14 2.69
C ASP A 128 9.04 4.14 3.30
N ALA A 129 9.78 4.56 4.33
CA ALA A 129 10.67 3.68 5.08
C ALA A 129 9.87 2.56 5.76
N THR A 130 8.74 2.91 6.39
CA THR A 130 7.84 1.94 7.05
C THR A 130 7.31 0.92 6.03
N VAL A 131 6.80 1.39 4.90
CA VAL A 131 6.29 0.52 3.83
C VAL A 131 7.38 -0.39 3.28
N ARG A 132 8.60 0.12 3.07
CA ARG A 132 9.72 -0.67 2.55
C ARG A 132 10.07 -1.84 3.47
N GLU A 133 10.07 -1.64 4.79
CA GLU A 133 10.37 -2.70 5.75
C GLU A 133 9.25 -3.74 5.86
N LEU A 134 7.99 -3.31 5.74
CA LEU A 134 6.83 -4.21 5.83
C LEU A 134 6.52 -4.92 4.50
N LYS A 135 7.02 -4.38 3.39
CA LYS A 135 6.81 -4.96 2.06
C LYS A 135 7.51 -6.31 1.95
N GLY A 136 6.78 -7.31 1.45
CA GLY A 136 7.31 -8.67 1.30
C GLY A 136 7.10 -9.56 2.53
N MET A 137 6.33 -9.11 3.53
CA MET A 137 5.83 -9.96 4.61
C MET A 137 4.52 -10.63 4.17
N PRO A 138 4.53 -11.91 3.74
CA PRO A 138 3.38 -12.52 3.07
C PRO A 138 2.20 -12.80 4.00
N ASN A 139 2.48 -12.98 5.30
CA ASN A 139 1.48 -13.38 6.27
C ASN A 139 0.90 -12.21 7.08
N LEU A 140 1.39 -10.98 6.88
CA LEU A 140 0.98 -9.83 7.68
C LEU A 140 -0.43 -9.39 7.30
N LYS A 141 -1.42 -9.72 8.15
CA LYS A 141 -2.84 -9.42 7.92
C LYS A 141 -3.35 -8.28 8.78
N ILE A 142 -2.85 -8.14 10.01
CA ILE A 142 -3.33 -7.16 10.98
C ILE A 142 -2.20 -6.18 11.31
N LEU A 143 -2.41 -4.91 10.97
CA LEU A 143 -1.45 -3.82 11.20
C LEU A 143 -2.15 -2.63 11.86
N THR A 144 -1.54 -2.08 12.92
CA THR A 144 -1.98 -0.80 13.48
C THR A 144 -0.83 0.20 13.50
N LEU A 145 -1.04 1.37 12.91
CA LEU A 145 -0.09 2.48 12.82
C LEU A 145 -0.67 3.80 13.37
N HIS A 146 -1.96 3.85 13.73
CA HIS A 146 -2.59 5.05 14.27
C HIS A 146 -1.81 5.66 15.43
N GLN A 147 -1.92 6.98 15.58
CA GLN A 147 -1.17 7.75 16.59
C GLN A 147 0.36 7.60 16.43
N ASN A 148 0.81 7.53 15.18
CA ASN A 148 2.17 7.83 14.77
C ASN A 148 2.18 9.14 13.95
N PRO A 149 3.29 9.91 13.95
CA PRO A 149 3.41 11.11 13.12
C PRO A 149 3.11 10.88 11.63
N LEU A 150 3.44 9.71 11.07
CA LEU A 150 3.12 9.36 9.67
C LEU A 150 1.63 9.32 9.35
N CYS A 151 0.75 9.23 10.35
CA CYS A 151 -0.70 9.27 10.10
C CYS A 151 -1.19 10.66 9.68
N GLN A 152 -0.35 11.70 9.83
CA GLN A 152 -0.67 13.05 9.39
C GLN A 152 -0.59 13.21 7.86
N TYR A 153 0.02 12.26 7.14
CA TYR A 153 0.07 12.31 5.68
C TYR A 153 -1.33 12.17 5.08
N ASN A 154 -1.63 13.05 4.12
CA ASN A 154 -2.85 12.93 3.33
C ASN A 154 -2.87 11.57 2.63
N LEU A 155 -4.01 10.90 2.70
CA LEU A 155 -4.21 9.57 2.12
C LEU A 155 -3.29 8.47 2.71
N TYR A 156 -2.72 8.63 3.92
CA TYR A 156 -1.84 7.61 4.53
C TYR A 156 -2.46 6.22 4.45
N ARG A 157 -3.75 6.10 4.76
CA ARG A 157 -4.46 4.83 4.78
C ARG A 157 -4.46 4.17 3.40
N LEU A 158 -4.80 4.93 2.36
CA LEU A 158 -4.79 4.43 0.98
C LEU A 158 -3.38 4.10 0.51
N TYR A 159 -2.38 4.89 0.94
CA TYR A 159 -0.98 4.64 0.62
C TYR A 159 -0.45 3.34 1.24
N ILE A 160 -0.81 3.04 2.48
CA ILE A 160 -0.46 1.78 3.13
C ILE A 160 -1.16 0.61 2.43
N ILE A 161 -2.47 0.71 2.18
CA ILE A 161 -3.26 -0.33 1.48
C ILE A 161 -2.68 -0.60 0.07
N CYS A 162 -2.27 0.45 -0.63
CA CYS A 162 -1.63 0.41 -1.95
C CYS A 162 -0.37 -0.46 -1.97
N HIS A 163 0.51 -0.26 -0.99
CA HIS A 163 1.83 -0.88 -0.99
C HIS A 163 1.89 -2.20 -0.22
N LEU A 164 0.95 -2.43 0.70
CA LEU A 164 0.82 -3.63 1.51
C LEU A 164 -0.53 -4.31 1.23
N PRO A 165 -0.68 -4.94 0.04
CA PRO A 165 -1.95 -5.55 -0.35
C PRO A 165 -2.38 -6.70 0.58
N GLU A 166 -1.41 -7.36 1.23
CA GLU A 166 -1.64 -8.49 2.14
C GLU A 166 -2.42 -8.10 3.41
N VAL A 167 -2.39 -6.83 3.81
CA VAL A 167 -3.04 -6.36 5.03
C VAL A 167 -4.56 -6.36 4.84
N GLU A 168 -5.25 -7.07 5.73
CA GLU A 168 -6.72 -7.19 5.76
C GLU A 168 -7.35 -6.24 6.78
N PHE A 169 -6.63 -5.94 7.87
CA PHE A 169 -7.07 -5.00 8.89
C PHE A 169 -5.99 -3.95 9.13
N LEU A 170 -6.35 -2.69 8.87
CA LEU A 170 -5.50 -1.54 9.12
C LEU A 170 -6.19 -0.62 10.13
N ASP A 171 -5.52 -0.32 11.25
CA ASP A 171 -6.02 0.58 12.30
C ASP A 171 -7.41 0.21 12.82
N ARG A 172 -7.58 -1.09 13.12
CA ARG A 172 -8.82 -1.70 13.64
C ARG A 172 -9.99 -1.63 12.66
N LYS A 173 -9.75 -1.21 11.41
CA LYS A 173 -10.75 -1.18 10.33
C LYS A 173 -10.37 -2.19 9.26
N GLN A 174 -11.34 -2.99 8.84
CA GLN A 174 -11.17 -3.89 7.70
C GLN A 174 -10.87 -3.07 6.44
N VAL A 175 -9.93 -3.55 5.63
CA VAL A 175 -9.63 -2.99 4.33
C VAL A 175 -10.69 -3.48 3.35
N THR A 176 -11.45 -2.54 2.79
CA THR A 176 -12.53 -2.84 1.86
C THR A 176 -12.02 -2.93 0.43
N GLU A 177 -12.72 -3.68 -0.42
CA GLU A 177 -12.38 -3.76 -1.85
C GLU A 177 -12.55 -2.39 -2.54
N ASP A 178 -13.46 -1.54 -2.05
CA ASP A 178 -13.67 -0.20 -2.56
C ASP A 178 -12.43 0.69 -2.35
N GLU A 179 -11.79 0.60 -1.18
CA GLU A 179 -10.51 1.27 -0.91
C GLU A 179 -9.40 0.76 -1.84
N ARG A 180 -9.37 -0.56 -2.11
CA ARG A 180 -8.41 -1.16 -3.06
C ARG A 180 -8.63 -0.68 -4.49
N ARG A 181 -9.89 -0.60 -4.95
CA ARG A 181 -10.23 -0.08 -6.30
C ARG A 181 -9.96 1.41 -6.43
N ALA A 182 -10.25 2.19 -5.40
CA ALA A 182 -9.95 3.63 -5.38
C ALA A 182 -8.44 3.88 -5.54
N MET A 183 -7.61 3.06 -4.89
CA MET A 183 -6.15 3.14 -5.02
C MET A 183 -5.67 2.91 -6.45
N ILE A 184 -6.21 1.93 -7.19
CA ILE A 184 -5.82 1.67 -8.59
C ILE A 184 -6.04 2.94 -9.41
N THR A 185 -7.18 3.59 -9.20
CA THR A 185 -7.56 4.83 -9.89
C THR A 185 -6.63 6.00 -9.54
N ILE A 186 -6.26 6.16 -8.27
CA ILE A 186 -5.48 7.30 -7.77
C ILE A 186 -3.98 7.14 -8.06
N PHE A 187 -3.40 5.97 -7.80
CA PHE A 187 -1.95 5.75 -7.86
C PHE A 187 -1.47 5.07 -9.13
N HIS A 188 -2.37 4.40 -9.87
CA HIS A 188 -2.05 3.70 -11.11
C HIS A 188 -3.02 4.06 -12.24
N HIS A 189 -3.01 5.33 -12.65
CA HIS A 189 -3.82 5.81 -13.78
C HIS A 189 -3.59 4.99 -15.08
N GLU A 190 -2.35 4.57 -15.36
CA GLU A 190 -2.04 3.70 -16.52
C GLU A 190 -2.67 2.31 -16.41
N ARG A 191 -2.63 1.68 -15.22
CA ARG A 191 -3.30 0.38 -14.98
C ARG A 191 -4.82 0.52 -15.04
N THR A 192 -5.35 1.64 -14.57
CA THR A 192 -6.78 1.96 -14.65
C THR A 192 -7.24 2.01 -16.09
N HIS A 193 -6.47 2.68 -16.97
CA HIS A 193 -6.77 2.76 -18.40
C HIS A 193 -6.67 1.38 -19.09
N ILE A 194 -5.72 0.53 -18.68
CA ILE A 194 -5.62 -0.86 -19.15
C ILE A 194 -6.84 -1.69 -18.70
N ILE A 195 -7.23 -1.62 -17.43
CA ILE A 195 -8.40 -2.37 -16.91
C ILE A 195 -9.69 -1.89 -17.60
N GLN A 196 -9.87 -0.58 -17.77
CA GLN A 196 -11.03 -0.02 -18.47
C GLN A 196 -11.06 -0.43 -19.95
N SER A 197 -9.92 -0.42 -20.66
CA SER A 197 -9.86 -0.88 -22.05
C SER A 197 -10.13 -2.38 -22.20
N ILE A 198 -9.67 -3.22 -21.26
CA ILE A 198 -9.97 -4.65 -21.22
C ILE A 198 -11.46 -4.91 -20.94
N ALA A 199 -12.07 -4.21 -19.98
CA ALA A 199 -13.48 -4.35 -19.64
C ALA A 199 -14.42 -3.95 -20.80
N PHE A 200 -13.97 -3.04 -21.68
CA PHE A 200 -14.68 -2.63 -22.89
C PHE A 200 -14.42 -3.50 -24.14
N ARG A 201 -13.89 -4.73 -23.98
CA ARG A 201 -13.60 -5.66 -25.09
C ARG A 201 -12.65 -5.08 -26.16
N GLY A 202 -11.94 -3.99 -25.82
CA GLY A 202 -10.96 -3.35 -26.69
C GLY A 202 -9.64 -4.08 -26.54
N ARG A 203 -9.11 -4.63 -27.64
CA ARG A 203 -7.74 -5.15 -27.63
C ARG A 203 -6.79 -4.00 -27.27
N VAL A 204 -5.92 -4.23 -26.29
CA VAL A 204 -4.85 -3.31 -25.91
C VAL A 204 -3.95 -3.13 -27.14
N ASP A 205 -3.84 -1.89 -27.66
CA ASP A 205 -2.77 -1.55 -28.60
C ASP A 205 -1.44 -1.64 -27.84
N ALA A 206 -0.71 -2.73 -28.06
CA ALA A 206 0.55 -3.07 -27.39
C ALA A 206 1.73 -2.13 -27.72
N SER A 207 1.47 -0.96 -28.30
CA SER A 207 2.48 -0.04 -28.84
C SER A 207 2.49 1.35 -28.21
N TRP A 208 1.91 1.54 -27.02
CA TRP A 208 2.00 2.84 -26.35
C TRP A 208 3.44 3.09 -25.89
N ASN A 209 4.09 4.11 -26.47
CA ASN A 209 5.40 4.59 -26.05
C ASN A 209 5.30 6.09 -25.69
N PRO A 210 5.48 6.49 -24.41
CA PRO A 210 5.26 7.87 -23.96
C PRO A 210 6.29 8.89 -24.49
N ARG A 211 7.32 8.44 -25.22
CA ARG A 211 8.33 9.28 -25.88
C ARG A 211 8.17 9.38 -27.41
N ALA A 212 7.14 8.77 -27.99
CA ALA A 212 6.88 8.91 -29.42
C ALA A 212 6.36 10.33 -29.74
N PRO A 213 6.83 10.99 -30.81
CA PRO A 213 6.26 12.26 -31.26
C PRO A 213 4.76 12.07 -31.54
N PHE A 214 3.92 13.03 -31.12
CA PHE A 214 2.49 13.05 -31.43
C PHE A 214 2.30 13.01 -32.95
N GLN A 215 2.02 11.84 -33.49
CA GLN A 215 1.56 11.67 -34.86
C GLN A 215 0.05 11.98 -34.87
N GLN A 216 -0.30 13.23 -35.16
CA GLN A 216 -1.69 13.57 -35.50
C GLN A 216 -2.07 12.72 -36.72
N LYS A 217 -2.94 11.71 -36.53
CA LYS A 217 -3.55 11.03 -37.67
C LYS A 217 -4.27 12.09 -38.51
N PRO A 218 -4.12 12.08 -39.84
CA PRO A 218 -4.76 13.08 -40.70
C PRO A 218 -6.27 13.02 -40.45
N ALA A 219 -6.87 14.18 -40.16
CA ALA A 219 -8.30 14.31 -39.95
C ALA A 219 -9.02 13.76 -41.18
N ARG A 220 -9.74 12.65 -41.02
CA ARG A 220 -10.64 12.14 -42.05
C ARG A 220 -11.69 13.22 -42.27
N ARG A 221 -11.76 13.80 -43.47
CA ARG A 221 -12.82 14.77 -43.80
C ARG A 221 -14.16 14.08 -43.56
N VAL A 222 -14.93 14.65 -42.65
CA VAL A 222 -16.31 14.28 -42.42
C VAL A 222 -17.13 14.61 -43.68
N PRO A 223 -18.09 13.75 -44.08
CA PRO A 223 -19.02 14.04 -45.17
C PRO A 223 -19.73 15.39 -44.97
N PRO A 224 -20.12 16.10 -46.03
CA PRO A 224 -20.76 17.42 -45.90
C PRO A 224 -22.08 17.38 -45.11
N ASP A 225 -22.74 16.22 -45.04
CA ASP A 225 -23.98 16.00 -44.28
C ASP A 225 -23.74 15.54 -42.83
N PHE A 226 -22.48 15.43 -42.39
CA PHE A 226 -22.14 15.03 -41.04
C PHE A 226 -22.21 16.24 -40.10
N ALA A 227 -23.41 16.57 -39.65
CA ALA A 227 -23.60 17.50 -38.54
C ALA A 227 -23.03 16.85 -37.27
N PHE A 228 -21.91 17.36 -36.77
CA PHE A 228 -21.54 17.15 -35.38
C PHE A 228 -22.74 17.59 -34.55
N ALA A 229 -23.32 16.67 -33.78
CA ALA A 229 -24.33 16.99 -32.78
C ALA A 229 -23.67 17.86 -31.70
N ASN A 230 -23.56 19.16 -31.99
CA ASN A 230 -23.31 20.18 -31.01
C ASN A 230 -24.55 20.20 -30.12
N ASN A 231 -24.48 19.50 -28.98
CA ASN A 231 -25.46 19.60 -27.89
C ASN A 231 -25.34 20.95 -27.15
N VAL A 232 -25.20 22.03 -27.90
CA VAL A 232 -25.31 23.39 -27.38
C VAL A 232 -26.22 24.15 -28.34
N ASP A 233 -27.52 23.91 -28.20
CA ASP A 233 -28.51 24.91 -28.62
C ASP A 233 -28.15 26.20 -27.87
N LYS A 234 -27.49 27.13 -28.55
CA LYS A 234 -27.32 28.50 -28.06
C LYS A 234 -28.58 29.30 -28.35
N THR A 235 -29.73 28.81 -27.91
CA THR A 235 -30.87 29.68 -27.69
C THR A 235 -30.58 30.43 -26.40
N VAL A 236 -30.23 31.71 -26.53
CA VAL A 236 -30.11 32.60 -25.37
C VAL A 236 -31.53 32.78 -24.86
N PHE A 237 -31.81 32.22 -23.69
CA PHE A 237 -33.07 32.46 -22.98
C PHE A 237 -32.82 33.62 -22.03
N ASP A 238 -33.65 34.66 -22.12
CA ASP A 238 -33.56 35.82 -21.22
C ASP A 238 -34.00 35.45 -19.78
N ASP A 239 -34.89 34.46 -19.65
CA ASP A 239 -35.35 33.89 -18.38
C ASP A 239 -34.88 32.43 -18.21
N PRO A 240 -34.19 32.07 -17.10
CA PRO A 240 -33.75 30.71 -16.84
C PRO A 240 -34.89 29.68 -16.71
N GLU A 241 -36.11 30.07 -16.33
CA GLU A 241 -37.23 29.12 -16.15
C GLU A 241 -37.75 28.58 -17.50
N ASP A 242 -37.76 29.41 -18.54
CA ASP A 242 -38.14 29.02 -19.91
C ASP A 242 -37.15 28.00 -20.50
N ALA A 243 -35.85 28.15 -20.20
CA ALA A 243 -34.82 27.21 -20.62
C ALA A 243 -35.02 25.82 -20.01
N VAL A 244 -35.53 25.75 -18.77
CA VAL A 244 -35.82 24.49 -18.07
C VAL A 244 -37.07 23.84 -18.66
N LEU A 245 -38.12 24.60 -18.94
CA LEU A 245 -39.35 24.09 -19.53
C LEU A 245 -39.09 23.49 -20.93
N VAL A 246 -38.37 24.20 -21.80
CA VAL A 246 -38.02 23.70 -23.15
C VAL A 246 -37.16 22.45 -23.09
N ARG A 247 -36.17 22.38 -22.19
CA ARG A 247 -35.36 21.18 -21.98
C ARG A 247 -36.19 20.01 -21.45
N SER A 248 -37.17 20.27 -20.59
CA SER A 248 -38.05 19.23 -20.04
C SER A 248 -39.01 18.64 -21.10
N MET A 249 -39.35 19.42 -22.13
CA MET A 249 -40.20 18.98 -23.24
C MET A 249 -39.43 18.26 -24.36
N LYS A 250 -38.11 18.47 -24.46
CA LYS A 250 -37.24 17.76 -25.41
C LYS A 250 -36.93 16.35 -24.89
N ARG A 251 -37.83 15.40 -25.14
CA ARG A 251 -37.53 13.97 -24.93
C ARG A 251 -36.33 13.60 -25.79
N SER A 252 -35.21 13.26 -25.17
CA SER A 252 -34.04 12.73 -25.89
C SER A 252 -34.46 11.40 -26.52
N ALA A 253 -34.65 11.40 -27.84
CA ALA A 253 -34.82 10.16 -28.59
C ALA A 253 -33.53 9.36 -28.47
N MET A 254 -33.57 8.24 -27.74
CA MET A 254 -32.42 7.38 -27.56
C MET A 254 -32.42 6.36 -28.70
N ALA A 255 -31.41 6.41 -29.56
CA ALA A 255 -31.21 5.44 -30.62
C ALA A 255 -30.18 4.41 -30.19
N ILE A 256 -30.54 3.12 -30.25
CA ILE A 256 -29.60 2.02 -30.04
C ILE A 256 -29.37 1.36 -31.40
N THR A 257 -28.12 1.37 -31.86
CA THR A 257 -27.72 0.72 -33.10
C THR A 257 -26.94 -0.55 -32.80
N SER A 258 -27.42 -1.70 -33.31
CA SER A 258 -26.76 -3.00 -33.17
C SER A 258 -26.57 -3.65 -34.54
N LEU A 259 -25.50 -4.43 -34.69
CA LEU A 259 -25.26 -5.20 -35.92
C LEU A 259 -26.32 -6.29 -36.07
N ASN A 260 -26.94 -6.41 -37.25
CA ASN A 260 -27.85 -7.50 -37.53
C ASN A 260 -27.05 -8.79 -37.77
N TRP A 261 -26.99 -9.65 -36.76
CA TRP A 261 -26.22 -10.89 -36.81
C TRP A 261 -26.72 -11.87 -37.88
N ASP A 262 -27.98 -11.77 -38.30
CA ASP A 262 -28.54 -12.60 -39.36
C ASP A 262 -27.97 -12.25 -40.75
N THR A 263 -27.43 -11.03 -40.90
CA THR A 263 -26.73 -10.60 -42.12
C THR A 263 -25.22 -10.84 -42.07
N VAL A 264 -24.70 -11.35 -40.94
CA VAL A 264 -23.27 -11.59 -40.77
C VAL A 264 -22.96 -13.03 -41.18
N PRO A 265 -22.23 -13.25 -42.27
CA PRO A 265 -21.97 -14.61 -42.73
C PRO A 265 -21.10 -15.38 -41.75
N THR A 266 -21.43 -16.66 -41.59
CA THR A 266 -20.69 -17.59 -40.74
C THR A 266 -19.31 -17.90 -41.33
N ARG A 267 -18.45 -18.53 -40.53
CA ARG A 267 -17.07 -18.79 -40.93
C ARG A 267 -17.01 -19.74 -42.12
N GLU A 268 -17.79 -20.82 -42.13
CA GLU A 268 -17.85 -21.74 -43.27
C GLU A 268 -18.39 -21.06 -44.54
N GLU A 269 -19.43 -20.24 -44.39
CA GLU A 269 -20.04 -19.50 -45.49
C GLU A 269 -19.07 -18.52 -46.16
N LYS A 270 -18.10 -17.94 -45.44
CA LYS A 270 -17.08 -17.05 -46.03
C LYS A 270 -16.06 -17.79 -46.91
N TYR A 271 -15.87 -19.09 -46.70
CA TYR A 271 -14.92 -19.88 -47.48
C TYR A 271 -15.54 -20.49 -48.74
N LEU A 272 -16.87 -20.54 -48.83
CA LEU A 272 -17.60 -21.19 -49.91
C LEU A 272 -18.06 -20.24 -51.03
N ASP A 273 -17.95 -18.92 -50.87
CA ASP A 273 -18.64 -17.96 -51.75
C ASP A 273 -17.70 -17.16 -52.67
N GLU A 274 -17.79 -17.42 -53.98
CA GLU A 274 -17.10 -16.69 -55.05
C GLU A 274 -17.91 -15.52 -55.64
N LYS A 275 -19.11 -15.19 -55.13
CA LYS A 275 -19.92 -14.09 -55.68
C LYS A 275 -20.57 -13.19 -54.62
N GLY A 276 -20.07 -11.96 -54.56
CA GLY A 276 -20.74 -10.72 -54.09
C GLY A 276 -21.75 -10.86 -52.96
N ARG A 277 -21.28 -10.81 -51.70
CA ARG A 277 -22.18 -10.68 -50.54
C ARG A 277 -22.58 -9.25 -50.25
N GLU A 278 -23.85 -9.08 -49.89
CA GLU A 278 -24.34 -7.83 -49.30
C GLU A 278 -23.61 -7.53 -47.98
N PRO A 279 -23.29 -6.26 -47.71
CA PRO A 279 -22.59 -5.87 -46.49
C PRO A 279 -23.48 -6.07 -45.27
N ALA A 280 -22.86 -6.47 -44.15
CA ALA A 280 -23.56 -6.64 -42.88
C ALA A 280 -24.32 -5.35 -42.52
N GLN A 281 -25.61 -5.50 -42.21
CA GLN A 281 -26.52 -4.38 -42.00
C GLN A 281 -26.57 -3.99 -40.52
N MET A 282 -26.72 -2.70 -40.24
CA MET A 282 -26.97 -2.19 -38.89
C MET A 282 -28.48 -2.00 -38.68
N LEU A 283 -28.97 -2.47 -37.53
CA LEU A 283 -30.32 -2.20 -37.06
C LEU A 283 -30.26 -1.05 -36.06
N THR A 284 -31.03 0.01 -36.32
CA THR A 284 -31.19 1.12 -35.37
C THR A 284 -32.61 1.12 -34.84
N VAL A 285 -32.75 0.91 -33.53
CA VAL A 285 -34.03 1.06 -32.82
C VAL A 285 -34.03 2.44 -32.16
N THR A 286 -35.06 3.23 -32.45
CA THR A 286 -35.25 4.54 -31.82
C THR A 286 -36.34 4.45 -30.76
N LEU A 287 -36.00 4.82 -29.53
CA LEU A 287 -36.92 4.91 -28.40
C LEU A 287 -37.31 6.38 -28.23
N ARG A 288 -38.61 6.66 -28.36
CA ARG A 288 -39.21 7.99 -28.21
C ARG A 288 -39.96 8.12 -26.89
#